data_AF-A0A210P670-F1
#
_entry.id   AF-A0A210P670-F1
#
_cell.length_a   1.000
_cell.length_b   1.000
_cell.length_c   1.000
_cell.angle_alpha   90.00
_cell.angle_beta   90.00
_cell.angle_gamma   90.00
#
_symmetry.space_group_name_H-M   'P 1'
#
loop_
_entity.id
_entity.type
_entity.pdbx_description
1 polymer ?
#
loop_
_entity_poly.entity_id
_entity_poly.type
_entity_poly.pdbx_seq_one_letter_code
_entity_poly.pdbx_strand_id
1 'polypeptide(L)' 'MIQNINLQVYEMRKKFYTFAEIADALGYSDEDIRNIDDVNQANLDTLSGLYDGTLTFSDIN' A
#
# COMPACT_ATOMS: atom_id res chain seq x y z
N MET A 1 5.25 -7.83 18.79
CA MET A 1 4.07 -7.73 17.92
C MET A 1 4.60 -7.27 16.57
N ILE A 2 4.61 -8.12 15.54
CA ILE A 2 5.03 -7.68 14.20
C ILE A 2 3.92 -6.76 13.69
N GLN A 3 4.20 -5.46 13.70
CA GLN A 3 3.37 -4.45 13.08
C GLN A 3 3.49 -4.62 11.56
N ASN A 4 2.40 -5.03 10.90
CA ASN A 4 2.38 -5.07 9.44
C ASN A 4 2.29 -3.64 8.93
N ILE A 5 3.44 -3.07 8.57
CA ILE A 5 3.57 -1.68 8.14
C ILE A 5 2.71 -1.40 6.90
N ASN A 6 2.63 -2.35 5.97
CA ASN A 6 1.83 -2.23 4.76
C ASN A 6 0.35 -2.04 5.09
N LEU A 7 -0.18 -2.82 6.05
CA LEU A 7 -1.58 -2.70 6.49
C LEU A 7 -1.85 -1.34 7.17
N GLN A 8 -0.94 -0.89 8.03
CA GLN A 8 -1.10 0.40 8.73
C GLN A 8 -1.10 1.58 7.75
N VAL A 9 -0.14 1.62 6.82
CA VAL A 9 -0.08 2.65 5.79
C VAL A 9 -1.36 2.65 4.95
N TYR A 10 -1.82 1.47 4.51
CA TYR A 10 -3.09 1.36 3.77
C TYR A 10 -4.30 1.89 4.56
N GLU A 11 -4.46 1.50 5.82
CA GLU A 11 -5.59 1.94 6.65
C GLU A 11 -5.57 3.44 6.92
N MET A 12 -4.38 4.03 7.11
CA MET A 12 -4.23 5.47 7.30
C MET A 12 -4.47 6.25 6.00
N ARG A 13 -3.94 5.78 4.87
CA ARG A 13 -4.22 6.37 3.55
C ARG A 13 -5.71 6.35 3.21
N LYS A 14 -6.41 5.26 3.54
CA LYS A 14 -7.87 5.14 3.41
C LYS A 14 -8.64 6.15 4.29
N LYS A 15 -8.05 6.60 5.40
CA LYS A 15 -8.58 7.65 6.28
C LYS A 15 -8.11 9.06 5.89
N PHE A 16 -7.46 9.20 4.72
CA PHE A 16 -6.98 10.46 4.15
C PHE A 16 -5.84 11.14 4.92
N TYR A 17 -5.09 10.41 5.75
CA TYR A 17 -3.84 10.94 6.29
C TYR A 17 -2.82 11.21 5.17
N THR A 18 -2.06 12.28 5.33
CA THR A 18 -0.92 12.63 4.48
C THR A 18 0.27 11.72 4.77
N PHE A 19 1.22 11.63 3.83
CA PHE A 19 2.43 10.83 4.04
C PHE A 19 3.25 11.30 5.24
N ALA A 20 3.34 12.61 5.46
CA ALA A 20 4.01 13.19 6.61
C ALA A 20 3.35 12.79 7.94
N GLU A 21 2.02 12.85 8.04
CA GLU A 21 1.30 12.43 9.27
C GLU A 21 1.49 10.94 9.57
N ILE A 22 1.53 10.11 8.52
CA ILE A 22 1.77 8.67 8.66
C ILE A 22 3.23 8.41 9.06
N ALA A 23 4.18 9.10 8.44
CA ALA A 23 5.60 9.02 8.75
C ALA A 23 5.87 9.38 10.22
N ASP A 24 5.31 10.49 10.69
CA ASP A 24 5.38 10.94 12.09
C ASP A 24 4.77 9.92 13.06
N ALA A 25 3.60 9.34 12.72
CA ALA A 25 2.91 8.38 13.57
C ALA A 25 3.62 7.02 13.66
N LEU A 26 4.28 6.59 12.59
CA LEU A 26 4.90 5.28 12.47
C LEU A 26 6.42 5.30 12.70
N GLY A 27 7.03 6.49 12.77
CA GLY A 27 8.48 6.65 12.98
C GLY A 27 9.32 6.32 11.73
N TYR A 28 8.79 6.59 10.54
CA TYR A 28 9.46 6.39 9.26
C TYR A 28 9.66 7.73 8.54
N SER A 29 10.40 7.73 7.42
CA SER A 29 10.45 8.90 6.55
C SER A 29 9.24 8.97 5.62
N ASP A 30 8.88 10.17 5.14
CA ASP A 30 7.86 10.37 4.11
C ASP A 30 8.14 9.53 2.85
N GLU A 31 9.42 9.35 2.50
CA GLU A 31 9.85 8.56 1.36
C GLU A 31 9.58 7.07 1.57
N ASP A 32 9.87 6.54 2.76
CA ASP A 32 9.56 5.15 3.10
C ASP A 32 8.04 4.89 3.03
N ILE A 33 7.24 5.80 3.59
CA ILE A 33 5.78 5.67 3.55
C ILE A 33 5.26 5.72 2.10
N ARG A 34 5.82 6.59 1.26
CA ARG A 34 5.44 6.66 -0.16
C ARG A 34 5.78 5.36 -0.89
N ASN A 35 6.99 4.84 -0.70
CA ASN A 35 7.41 3.57 -1.32
C ASN A 35 6.50 2.41 -0.90
N ILE A 36 6.07 2.39 0.37
CA ILE A 36 5.12 1.39 0.87
C ILE A 36 3.73 1.57 0.24
N ASP A 37 3.22 2.80 0.15
CA ASP A 37 1.93 3.08 -0.50
C ASP A 37 1.96 2.66 -1.97
N ASP A 38 3.03 2.99 -2.71
CA ASP A 38 3.18 2.62 -4.12
C ASP A 38 3.12 1.09 -4.33
N VAL A 39 3.81 0.31 -3.49
CA VAL A 39 3.75 -1.15 -3.52
C VAL A 39 2.36 -1.67 -3.16
N ASN A 40 1.71 -1.07 -2.16
CA ASN A 40 0.34 -1.42 -1.79
C ASN A 40 -0.65 -1.16 -2.94
N GLN A 41 -0.57 -0.01 -3.60
CA GLN A 41 -1.43 0.32 -4.74
C GLN A 41 -1.19 -0.63 -5.91
N ALA A 42 0.07 -0.90 -6.27
CA ALA A 42 0.40 -1.85 -7.35
C ALA A 42 -0.16 -3.26 -7.08
N ASN A 43 -0.09 -3.72 -5.83
CA ASN A 43 -0.68 -5.00 -5.43
C ASN A 43 -2.21 -4.98 -5.50
N LEU A 44 -2.85 -3.89 -5.07
CA LEU A 44 -4.31 -3.74 -5.16
C LEU A 44 -4.79 -3.68 -6.61
N ASP A 45 -4.07 -2.99 -7.49
CA ASP A 45 -4.36 -2.93 -8.92
C ASP A 45 -4.26 -4.33 -9.55
N THR A 46 -3.21 -5.08 -9.22
CA THR A 46 -3.05 -6.47 -9.67
C THR A 46 -4.21 -7.35 -9.20
N LEU A 47 -4.58 -7.25 -7.92
CA LEU A 47 -5.71 -8.01 -7.37
C LEU A 47 -7.04 -7.60 -7.99
N SER A 48 -7.24 -6.31 -8.29
CA SER A 48 -8.42 -5.82 -8.99
C SER A 48 -8.51 -6.41 -10.39
N GLY A 49 -7.40 -6.43 -11.13
CA GLY A 49 -7.35 -6.99 -12.48
C GLY A 49 -7.61 -8.50 -12.50
N LEU A 50 -7.12 -9.23 -11.50
CA LEU A 50 -7.46 -10.65 -11.35
C LEU A 50 -8.94 -10.85 -11.02
N TYR A 51 -9.52 -9.96 -10.21
CA TYR A 51 -10.93 -10.04 -9.80
C TYR A 51 -11.89 -9.74 -10.95
N ASP A 52 -11.61 -8.72 -11.76
CA ASP A 52 -12.46 -8.34 -12.90
C ASP A 52 -12.13 -9.10 -14.20
N GLY A 53 -11.09 -9.92 -14.18
CA GLY A 53 -10.67 -10.77 -15.30
C GLY A 53 -9.89 -10.05 -16.39
N THR A 54 -9.47 -8.81 -16.16
CA THR A 54 -8.56 -8.07 -17.06
C THR A 54 -7.11 -8.56 -16.96
N LEU A 55 -6.74 -9.19 -15.85
CA LEU A 55 -5.48 -9.90 -15.65
C LEU A 55 -5.73 -11.38 -15.36
N THR A 56 -4.75 -12.20 -15.74
CA THR A 56 -4.66 -13.60 -15.36
C THR A 56 -3.38 -13.84 -14.56
N PHE A 57 -3.28 -15.00 -13.89
CA PHE A 57 -2.03 -15.39 -13.21
C PHE A 57 -0.83 -15.49 -14.16
N SER A 58 -1.05 -15.65 -15.47
CA SER A 58 0.02 -15.65 -16.47
C SER A 58 0.57 -14.25 -16.77
N ASP A 59 -0.16 -13.20 -16.42
CA ASP A 59 0.26 -11.81 -16.59
C ASP A 59 1.09 -11.29 -15.40
N ILE A 60 1.23 -12.10 -14.34
CA ILE A 60 1.99 -11.78 -13.13
C ILE A 60 3.36 -12.49 -13.23
N ASN A 61 4.44 -11.70 -13.32
CA ASN A 61 5.83 -12.19 -13.35
C ASN A 61 6.41 -12.37 -11.94
#